data_AF-A0A2D3WKJ1-F1
#
_entry.id   AF-A0A2D3WKJ1-F1
#
_cell.length_a   1.000
_cell.length_b   1.000
_cell.length_c   1.000
_cell.angle_alpha   90.00
_cell.angle_beta   90.00
_cell.angle_gamma   90.00
#
_symmetry.space_group_name_H-M   'P 1'
#
loop_
_entity.id
_entity.type
_entity.pdbx_description
1 polymer ?
#
loop_
_entity_poly.entity_id
_entity_poly.type
_entity_poly.pdbx_seq_one_letter_code
_entity_poly.pdbx_strand_id
1 'polypeptide(L)'
;DHLPNMPIMAQNIGLGIGEIMEVSIPVGSSYAYRHLASIEQSKWKIAAVYRANSLLLPRPTLMLLPNDLILLVGDPKVLQSVFRSIKRELGQFPSPFGSSIYCLVDMLEMNDKEMESLLNDALLLHSKLNSNKLHIKVIHPTYCKSLDKIKSYHSTHINVMIDYYETNPRKVLRADTETMDIGLIVTMNRFFQHNRKALYKTKLPVFKMGKRGFSSLNQGVVLSNDAHEIEQESSVIFDVATQLALEIKLYTYNPDHPEAKNSLIEHFENLSKIFGREVDMIQSEKNPLFKLKNRDNILQFLPFSHKILESNMLSIFSTDMDKLHFKLADNYQLFIPVNTN
;
A
#
# COMPACT_ATOMS: atom_id res chain seq x y z
N ASP A 1 -13.72 8.94 34.39
CA ASP A 1 -13.36 9.83 33.26
C ASP A 1 -12.29 9.19 32.41
N HIS A 2 -12.65 8.77 31.20
CA HIS A 2 -11.71 8.21 30.23
C HIS A 2 -11.29 9.30 29.25
N LEU A 3 -9.99 9.43 29.03
CA LEU A 3 -9.44 10.34 28.01
C LEU A 3 -9.84 9.84 26.62
N PRO A 4 -10.34 10.72 25.72
CA PRO A 4 -10.63 10.33 24.34
C PRO A 4 -9.35 9.81 23.66
N ASN A 5 -9.49 8.78 22.83
CA ASN A 5 -8.42 8.12 22.07
C ASN A 5 -7.39 7.27 22.84
N MET A 6 -7.67 6.84 24.08
CA MET A 6 -6.90 5.76 24.71
C MET A 6 -7.64 4.41 24.68
N PRO A 7 -6.93 3.29 24.44
CA PRO A 7 -7.54 1.97 24.55
C PRO A 7 -7.90 1.68 26.01
N ILE A 8 -9.03 1.01 26.24
CA ILE A 8 -9.39 0.55 27.57
C ILE A 8 -8.71 -0.80 27.78
N MET A 9 -7.77 -0.85 28.72
CA MET A 9 -7.09 -2.07 29.12
C MET A 9 -7.85 -2.72 30.26
N ALA A 10 -8.04 -4.03 30.20
CA ALA A 10 -8.62 -4.75 31.34
C ALA A 10 -7.59 -4.80 32.49
N GLN A 11 -7.92 -4.19 33.63
CA GLN A 11 -7.02 -4.14 34.79
C GLN A 11 -7.26 -5.26 35.81
N ASN A 12 -8.45 -5.90 35.77
CA ASN A 12 -8.87 -6.93 36.73
C ASN A 12 -9.31 -8.24 36.06
N ILE A 13 -8.89 -8.47 34.82
CA ILE A 13 -9.18 -9.67 34.04
C ILE A 13 -7.87 -10.12 33.39
N GLY A 14 -7.58 -11.42 33.41
CA GLY A 14 -6.34 -11.99 32.88
C GLY A 14 -5.14 -11.82 33.82
N LEU A 15 -3.95 -11.67 33.24
CA LEU A 15 -2.67 -11.38 33.90
C LEU A 15 -2.48 -9.88 34.20
N GLY A 16 -3.29 -9.01 33.59
CA GLY A 16 -3.26 -7.56 33.86
C GLY A 16 -2.03 -6.86 33.27
N ILE A 17 -1.37 -7.45 32.27
CA ILE A 17 -0.18 -6.91 31.61
C ILE A 17 -0.51 -6.19 30.30
N GLY A 18 -1.80 -5.96 30.02
CA GLY A 18 -2.28 -5.32 28.79
C GLY A 18 -2.51 -6.30 27.65
N GLU A 19 -2.71 -7.58 27.96
CA GLU A 19 -2.98 -8.66 27.00
C GLU A 19 -4.46 -8.72 26.56
N ILE A 20 -5.32 -7.89 27.14
CA ILE A 20 -6.73 -7.72 26.77
C ILE A 20 -7.00 -6.22 26.59
N MET A 21 -7.54 -5.85 25.42
CA MET A 21 -7.75 -4.47 25.03
C MET A 21 -9.10 -4.28 24.34
N GLU A 22 -9.84 -3.24 24.71
CA GLU A 22 -11.05 -2.81 24.02
C GLU A 22 -10.77 -1.62 23.10
N VAL A 23 -11.24 -1.72 21.85
CA VAL A 23 -11.00 -0.70 20.82
C VAL A 23 -12.28 -0.45 20.03
N SER A 24 -12.71 0.80 19.95
CA SER A 24 -13.77 1.19 19.01
C SER A 24 -13.20 1.43 17.62
N ILE A 25 -13.85 0.89 16.59
CA ILE A 25 -13.50 1.06 15.18
C ILE A 25 -14.00 2.41 14.66
N PRO A 26 -13.12 3.39 14.36
CA PRO A 26 -13.56 4.65 13.76
C PRO A 26 -14.19 4.44 12.38
N VAL A 27 -15.02 5.39 11.96
CA VAL A 27 -15.63 5.41 10.62
C VAL A 27 -14.58 5.29 9.51
N GLY A 28 -13.48 6.04 9.63
CA GLY A 28 -12.36 6.00 8.68
C GLY A 28 -11.32 4.92 8.96
N SER A 29 -11.65 3.86 9.71
CA SER A 29 -10.66 2.83 10.04
C SER A 29 -10.29 1.96 8.84
N SER A 30 -9.02 1.57 8.76
CA SER A 30 -8.58 0.51 7.84
C SER A 30 -9.13 -0.90 8.18
N TYR A 31 -9.75 -1.06 9.35
CA TYR A 31 -10.40 -2.28 9.80
C TYR A 31 -11.92 -2.25 9.56
N ALA A 32 -12.49 -1.11 9.18
CA ALA A 32 -13.90 -1.01 8.85
C ALA A 32 -14.21 -1.73 7.53
N TYR A 33 -15.38 -2.37 7.49
CA TYR A 33 -15.90 -3.21 6.40
C TYR A 33 -15.04 -4.41 6.02
N ARG A 34 -14.16 -4.84 6.92
CA ARG A 34 -13.38 -6.06 6.72
C ARG A 34 -14.02 -7.25 7.39
N HIS A 35 -14.11 -8.35 6.67
CA HIS A 35 -14.42 -9.65 7.22
C HIS A 35 -13.30 -10.11 8.17
N LEU A 36 -13.67 -10.73 9.29
CA LEU A 36 -12.68 -11.26 10.24
C LEU A 36 -11.72 -12.26 9.59
N ALA A 37 -12.19 -13.01 8.59
CA ALA A 37 -11.33 -13.89 7.81
C ALA A 37 -10.20 -13.14 7.10
N SER A 38 -10.44 -11.92 6.60
CA SER A 38 -9.46 -11.12 5.87
C SER A 38 -8.42 -10.45 6.76
N ILE A 39 -8.63 -10.44 8.07
CA ILE A 39 -7.74 -9.80 9.02
C ILE A 39 -6.75 -10.82 9.57
N GLU A 40 -5.47 -10.60 9.31
CA GLU A 40 -4.43 -11.44 9.88
C GLU A 40 -4.28 -11.19 11.38
N GLN A 41 -4.41 -12.27 12.16
CA GLN A 41 -4.41 -12.24 13.61
C GLN A 41 -3.25 -13.10 14.15
N SER A 42 -2.02 -12.65 13.93
CA SER A 42 -0.77 -13.32 14.35
C SER A 42 -0.29 -12.80 15.70
N LYS A 43 -0.21 -13.67 16.72
CA LYS A 43 0.08 -13.31 18.13
C LYS A 43 -0.96 -12.40 18.81
N TRP A 44 -2.11 -12.20 18.17
CA TRP A 44 -3.29 -11.54 18.72
C TRP A 44 -4.56 -12.16 18.11
N LYS A 45 -5.72 -11.91 18.72
CA LYS A 45 -7.05 -12.32 18.23
C LYS A 45 -8.12 -11.30 18.58
N ILE A 46 -9.16 -11.20 17.73
CA ILE A 46 -10.43 -10.55 18.04
C ILE A 46 -11.27 -11.59 18.79
N ALA A 47 -11.43 -11.40 20.10
CA ALA A 47 -12.14 -12.32 20.99
C ALA A 47 -13.66 -12.07 21.00
N ALA A 48 -14.09 -10.83 20.76
CA ALA A 48 -15.50 -10.46 20.70
C ALA A 48 -15.68 -9.18 19.87
N VAL A 49 -16.88 -9.04 19.29
CA VAL A 49 -17.34 -7.79 18.68
C VAL A 49 -18.63 -7.39 19.38
N TYR A 50 -18.69 -6.19 19.92
CA TYR A 50 -19.89 -5.58 20.47
C TYR A 50 -20.46 -4.59 19.46
N ARG A 51 -21.69 -4.84 19.02
CA ARG A 51 -22.41 -3.99 18.07
C ARG A 51 -23.80 -3.69 18.61
N ALA A 52 -24.16 -2.42 18.69
CA ALA A 52 -25.46 -1.99 19.23
C ALA A 52 -25.79 -2.68 20.57
N ASN A 53 -24.83 -2.71 21.50
CA ASN A 53 -24.90 -3.37 22.81
C ASN A 53 -25.17 -4.88 22.78
N SER A 54 -24.98 -5.55 21.65
CA SER A 54 -25.07 -7.01 21.53
C SER A 54 -23.69 -7.62 21.34
N LEU A 55 -23.42 -8.72 22.06
CA LEU A 55 -22.20 -9.52 21.90
C LEU A 55 -22.33 -10.40 20.66
N LEU A 56 -21.42 -10.21 19.70
CA LEU A 56 -21.24 -11.05 18.52
C LEU A 56 -19.97 -11.88 18.70
N LEU A 57 -20.12 -13.20 18.62
CA LEU A 57 -18.98 -14.11 18.65
C LEU A 57 -18.20 -14.05 17.33
N PRO A 58 -16.86 -14.05 17.36
CA PRO A 58 -16.04 -14.04 16.16
C PRO A 58 -16.35 -15.24 15.25
N ARG A 59 -16.65 -14.98 13.99
CA ARG A 59 -16.77 -15.97 12.93
C ARG A 59 -16.13 -15.42 11.66
N PRO A 60 -15.59 -16.28 10.75
CA PRO A 60 -14.85 -15.82 9.57
C PRO A 60 -15.61 -14.80 8.70
N THR A 61 -16.92 -14.99 8.56
CA THR A 61 -17.81 -14.13 7.75
C THR A 61 -18.33 -12.89 8.48
N LEU A 62 -17.93 -12.66 9.73
CA LEU A 62 -18.34 -11.45 10.45
C LEU A 62 -17.58 -10.24 9.88
N MET A 63 -18.31 -9.30 9.28
CA MET A 63 -17.75 -8.03 8.82
C MET A 63 -17.72 -7.04 9.99
N LEU A 64 -16.56 -6.43 10.23
CA LEU A 64 -16.40 -5.31 11.15
C LEU A 64 -17.03 -4.05 10.56
N LEU A 65 -17.79 -3.32 11.35
CA LEU A 65 -18.44 -2.08 10.93
C LEU A 65 -17.90 -0.89 11.72
N PRO A 66 -18.03 0.34 11.17
CA PRO A 66 -17.84 1.55 11.94
C PRO A 66 -18.62 1.52 13.26
N ASN A 67 -17.98 2.05 14.31
CA ASN A 67 -18.49 2.14 15.67
C ASN A 67 -18.68 0.80 16.40
N ASP A 68 -18.29 -0.33 15.80
CA ASP A 68 -18.12 -1.56 16.57
C ASP A 68 -17.09 -1.34 17.69
N LEU A 69 -17.34 -1.95 18.84
CA LEU A 69 -16.34 -2.09 19.90
C LEU A 69 -15.80 -3.51 19.85
N ILE A 70 -14.51 -3.67 19.58
CA ILE A 70 -13.86 -4.98 19.50
C ILE A 70 -13.00 -5.25 20.73
N LEU A 71 -13.07 -6.49 21.22
CA LEU A 71 -12.23 -7.00 22.28
C LEU A 71 -11.06 -7.76 21.65
N LEU A 72 -9.85 -7.29 21.91
CA LEU A 72 -8.60 -7.88 21.42
C LEU A 72 -7.90 -8.62 22.56
N VAL A 73 -7.31 -9.77 22.24
CA VAL A 73 -6.48 -10.55 23.17
C VAL A 73 -5.16 -10.95 22.51
N GLY A 74 -4.03 -10.87 23.21
CA GLY A 74 -2.73 -11.22 22.62
C GLY A 74 -1.50 -10.63 23.29
N ASP A 75 -0.38 -10.62 22.56
CA ASP A 75 0.86 -9.97 23.01
C ASP A 75 0.66 -8.45 23.17
N PRO A 76 0.89 -7.86 24.35
CA PRO A 76 0.64 -6.44 24.60
C PRO A 76 1.35 -5.49 23.63
N LYS A 77 2.58 -5.81 23.18
CA LYS A 77 3.31 -4.98 22.22
C LYS A 77 2.66 -5.02 20.84
N VAL A 78 2.18 -6.20 20.44
CA VAL A 78 1.45 -6.38 19.18
C VAL A 78 0.11 -5.66 19.24
N LEU A 79 -0.63 -5.78 20.35
CA LEU A 79 -1.92 -5.10 20.53
C LEU A 79 -1.81 -3.58 20.43
N GLN A 80 -0.74 -2.96 20.93
CA GLN A 80 -0.51 -1.52 20.73
C GLN A 80 -0.35 -1.14 19.26
N SER A 81 0.35 -1.96 18.47
CA SER A 81 0.50 -1.72 17.02
C SER A 81 -0.83 -1.91 16.28
N VAL A 82 -1.60 -2.91 16.67
CA VAL A 82 -2.95 -3.18 16.13
C VAL A 82 -3.89 -2.02 16.46
N PHE A 83 -3.89 -1.52 17.70
CA PHE A 83 -4.66 -0.34 18.11
C PHE A 83 -4.37 0.88 17.24
N ARG A 84 -3.09 1.20 17.02
CA ARG A 84 -2.69 2.32 16.15
C ARG A 84 -3.21 2.14 14.72
N SER A 85 -3.19 0.90 14.21
CA SER A 85 -3.70 0.57 12.87
C SER A 85 -5.23 0.70 12.77
N ILE A 86 -5.97 0.31 13.82
CA ILE A 86 -7.43 0.47 13.88
C ILE A 86 -7.81 1.94 13.98
N LYS A 87 -7.09 2.72 14.80
CA LYS A 87 -7.35 4.16 14.98
C LYS A 87 -6.86 5.03 13.82
N ARG A 88 -6.20 4.44 12.82
CA ARG A 88 -5.78 5.16 11.62
C ARG A 88 -7.00 5.69 10.87
N GLU A 89 -7.02 7.00 10.65
CA GLU A 89 -7.96 7.66 9.76
C GLU A 89 -7.44 7.60 8.32
N LEU A 90 -8.35 7.57 7.35
CA LEU A 90 -8.05 7.62 5.93
C LEU A 90 -7.51 9.01 5.54
N GLY A 91 -6.70 9.09 4.48
CA GLY A 91 -6.02 10.32 4.09
C GLY A 91 -4.64 10.47 4.75
N GLN A 92 -3.97 9.37 5.10
CA GLN A 92 -2.72 9.42 5.87
C GLN A 92 -1.56 8.70 5.16
N PHE A 93 -1.83 8.02 4.03
CA PHE A 93 -0.77 7.40 3.24
C PHE A 93 0.36 8.40 2.93
N PRO A 94 1.65 8.06 3.18
CA PRO A 94 2.20 6.71 3.32
C PRO A 94 2.12 6.05 4.72
N SER A 95 1.58 6.74 5.74
CA SER A 95 1.26 6.11 7.02
C SER A 95 0.24 4.98 6.84
N PRO A 96 0.41 3.81 7.50
CA PRO A 96 1.26 3.54 8.66
C PRO A 96 2.61 2.89 8.32
N PHE A 97 2.93 2.73 7.03
CA PHE A 97 4.17 2.05 6.61
C PHE A 97 5.41 2.85 7.02
N GLY A 98 5.25 4.17 7.11
CA GLY A 98 6.22 5.16 7.56
C GLY A 98 5.68 6.53 7.17
N SER A 99 6.37 7.60 7.56
CA SER A 99 5.93 8.97 7.26
C SER A 99 6.67 9.62 6.09
N SER A 100 7.65 8.95 5.49
CA SER A 100 8.49 9.53 4.44
C SER A 100 8.42 8.78 3.10
N ILE A 101 8.75 9.49 2.02
CA ILE A 101 8.94 8.93 0.68
C ILE A 101 10.44 8.81 0.42
N TYR A 102 10.86 7.75 -0.26
CA TYR A 102 12.26 7.51 -0.62
C TYR A 102 12.43 7.22 -2.10
N CYS A 103 13.46 7.80 -2.73
CA CYS A 103 13.95 7.38 -4.03
C CYS A 103 15.49 7.29 -4.04
N LEU A 104 15.99 6.32 -4.82
CA LEU A 104 17.42 6.08 -5.02
C LEU A 104 17.81 6.48 -6.44
N VAL A 105 18.73 7.43 -6.56
CA VAL A 105 19.38 7.84 -7.80
C VAL A 105 20.72 7.14 -7.89
N ASP A 106 20.87 6.29 -8.90
CA ASP A 106 22.14 5.65 -9.23
C ASP A 106 22.72 6.32 -10.47
N MET A 107 23.67 7.24 -10.29
CA MET A 107 24.21 8.03 -11.40
C MET A 107 25.11 7.22 -12.35
N LEU A 108 25.53 6.00 -11.97
CA LEU A 108 26.25 5.11 -12.88
C LEU A 108 25.29 4.46 -13.87
N GLU A 109 24.08 4.12 -13.40
CA GLU A 109 23.08 3.43 -14.19
C GLU A 109 22.13 4.39 -14.91
N MET A 110 21.84 5.56 -14.36
CA MET A 110 20.82 6.49 -14.86
C MET A 110 21.42 7.62 -15.71
N ASN A 111 20.79 7.90 -16.86
CA ASN A 111 21.07 9.12 -17.61
C ASN A 111 20.28 10.34 -17.07
N ASP A 112 20.62 11.54 -17.54
CA ASP A 112 20.01 12.80 -17.08
C ASP A 112 18.48 12.83 -17.17
N LYS A 113 17.89 12.28 -18.25
CA LYS A 113 16.44 12.24 -18.43
C LYS A 113 15.78 11.26 -17.45
N GLU A 114 16.42 10.13 -17.21
CA GLU A 114 15.95 9.14 -16.23
C GLU A 114 15.96 9.72 -14.81
N MET A 115 17.07 10.37 -14.43
CA MET A 115 17.19 11.05 -13.14
C MET A 115 16.13 12.14 -12.99
N GLU A 116 15.97 12.99 -13.99
CA GLU A 116 14.96 14.06 -13.98
C GLU A 116 13.54 13.50 -13.87
N SER A 117 13.22 12.44 -14.61
CA SER A 117 11.90 11.80 -14.52
C SER A 117 11.64 11.22 -13.13
N LEU A 118 12.60 10.52 -12.53
CA LEU A 118 12.46 9.94 -11.19
C LEU A 118 12.24 11.02 -10.14
N LEU A 119 13.03 12.09 -10.20
CA LEU A 119 12.93 13.21 -9.25
C LEU A 119 11.62 13.97 -9.42
N ASN A 120 11.19 14.23 -10.65
CA ASN A 120 9.92 14.91 -10.91
C ASN A 120 8.74 14.12 -10.35
N ASP A 121 8.67 12.80 -10.59
CA ASP A 121 7.59 11.97 -10.07
C ASP A 121 7.64 11.86 -8.53
N ALA A 122 8.84 11.74 -7.95
CA ALA A 122 9.00 11.70 -6.50
C ALA A 122 8.57 13.02 -5.83
N LEU A 123 8.89 14.17 -6.43
CA LEU A 123 8.45 15.49 -5.97
C LEU A 123 6.93 15.66 -6.10
N LEU A 124 6.33 15.21 -7.20
CA LEU A 124 4.88 15.25 -7.41
C LEU A 124 4.13 14.32 -6.46
N LEU A 125 4.69 13.16 -6.14
CA LEU A 125 4.14 12.28 -5.12
C LEU A 125 4.24 12.92 -3.74
N HIS A 126 5.38 13.50 -3.39
CA HIS A 126 5.55 14.18 -2.10
C HIS A 126 4.62 15.38 -1.94
N SER A 127 4.28 16.10 -3.02
CA SER A 127 3.36 17.24 -2.96
C SER A 127 1.88 16.85 -2.91
N LYS A 128 1.51 15.65 -3.39
CA LYS A 128 0.12 15.16 -3.38
C LYS A 128 -0.20 14.20 -2.24
N LEU A 129 0.80 13.46 -1.75
CA LEU A 129 0.65 12.51 -0.66
C LEU A 129 1.01 13.17 0.68
N ASN A 130 0.36 12.75 1.76
CA ASN A 130 0.55 13.26 3.11
C ASN A 130 1.84 12.73 3.78
N SER A 131 2.94 12.81 3.06
CA SER A 131 4.27 12.47 3.53
C SER A 131 4.97 13.67 4.18
N ASN A 132 5.68 13.42 5.28
CA ASN A 132 6.39 14.46 6.04
C ASN A 132 7.72 14.84 5.38
N LYS A 133 8.36 13.90 4.68
CA LYS A 133 9.69 14.08 4.10
C LYS A 133 9.87 13.29 2.82
N LEU A 134 10.63 13.84 1.88
CA LEU A 134 11.16 13.13 0.72
C LEU A 134 12.67 12.93 0.88
N HIS A 135 13.11 11.68 0.85
CA HIS A 135 14.51 11.28 0.90
C HIS A 135 15.01 10.96 -0.52
N ILE A 136 15.99 11.72 -0.99
CA ILE A 136 16.67 11.50 -2.27
C ILE A 136 18.08 11.01 -1.95
N LYS A 137 18.31 9.71 -2.10
CA LYS A 137 19.63 9.11 -1.92
C LYS A 137 20.32 9.03 -3.28
N VAL A 138 21.57 9.50 -3.35
CA VAL A 138 22.41 9.45 -4.56
C VAL A 138 23.58 8.52 -4.30
N ILE A 139 23.79 7.54 -5.17
CA ILE A 139 24.98 6.66 -5.20
C ILE A 139 25.72 6.83 -6.53
N HIS A 140 26.99 6.43 -6.54
CA HIS A 140 27.91 6.65 -7.67
C HIS A 140 27.95 8.11 -8.16
N PRO A 141 28.01 9.11 -7.27
CA PRO A 141 27.87 10.50 -7.65
C PRO A 141 28.95 10.89 -8.67
N THR A 142 28.51 11.40 -9.82
CA THR A 142 29.40 11.97 -10.83
C THR A 142 29.29 13.48 -10.80
N TYR A 143 30.41 14.19 -10.78
CA TYR A 143 30.42 15.65 -10.79
C TYR A 143 29.89 16.18 -12.13
N CYS A 144 28.62 16.60 -12.13
CA CYS A 144 27.94 17.16 -13.30
C CYS A 144 26.82 18.12 -12.87
N LYS A 145 26.26 18.86 -13.84
CA LYS A 145 25.14 19.79 -13.61
C LYS A 145 23.91 19.11 -12.99
N SER A 146 23.67 17.84 -13.32
CA SER A 146 22.56 17.07 -12.76
C SER A 146 22.75 16.82 -11.27
N LEU A 147 23.98 16.53 -10.81
CA LEU A 147 24.27 16.40 -9.39
C LEU A 147 24.04 17.72 -8.63
N ASP A 148 24.45 18.85 -9.22
CA ASP A 148 24.23 20.18 -8.61
C ASP A 148 22.73 20.52 -8.54
N LYS A 149 21.97 20.20 -9.59
CA LYS A 149 20.50 20.30 -9.59
C LYS A 149 19.89 19.43 -8.49
N ILE A 150 20.34 18.19 -8.33
CA ILE A 150 19.85 17.30 -7.26
C ILE A 150 20.12 17.90 -5.88
N LYS A 151 21.33 18.40 -5.63
CA LYS A 151 21.70 19.07 -4.37
C LYS A 151 20.80 20.28 -4.08
N SER A 152 20.42 21.05 -5.10
CA SER A 152 19.56 22.23 -4.92
C SER A 152 18.14 21.93 -4.42
N TYR A 153 17.68 20.68 -4.50
CA TYR A 153 16.38 20.29 -3.93
C TYR A 153 16.40 20.15 -2.40
N HIS A 154 17.58 20.15 -1.76
CA HIS A 154 17.68 20.01 -0.31
C HIS A 154 16.93 21.15 0.40
N SER A 155 16.03 20.79 1.31
CA SER A 155 15.21 21.72 2.07
C SER A 155 14.72 21.07 3.37
N THR A 156 13.90 21.78 4.16
CA THR A 156 13.31 21.24 5.40
C THR A 156 12.53 19.94 5.19
N HIS A 157 11.81 19.84 4.06
CA HIS A 157 10.95 18.69 3.73
C HIS A 157 11.60 17.71 2.73
N ILE A 158 12.73 18.08 2.11
CA ILE A 158 13.43 17.24 1.14
C ILE A 158 14.86 17.02 1.61
N ASN A 159 15.19 15.79 1.98
CA ASN A 159 16.52 15.39 2.39
C ASN A 159 17.29 14.77 1.22
N VAL A 160 18.26 15.51 0.69
CA VAL A 160 19.20 15.01 -0.33
C VAL A 160 20.46 14.47 0.35
N MET A 161 20.80 13.21 0.08
CA MET A 161 21.94 12.50 0.67
C MET A 161 22.81 11.95 -0.44
N ILE A 162 24.11 12.22 -0.37
CA ILE A 162 25.08 11.73 -1.36
C ILE A 162 26.01 10.73 -0.69
N ASP A 163 26.02 9.51 -1.22
CA ASP A 163 26.91 8.44 -0.78
C ASP A 163 28.09 8.33 -1.74
N TYR A 164 29.28 8.64 -1.23
CA TYR A 164 30.53 8.53 -1.99
C TYR A 164 31.20 7.16 -1.82
N TYR A 165 30.68 6.29 -0.96
CA TYR A 165 31.37 5.07 -0.53
C TYR A 165 30.60 3.79 -0.86
N GLU A 166 29.34 3.69 -0.45
CA GLU A 166 28.54 2.49 -0.73
C GLU A 166 27.99 2.54 -2.16
N THR A 167 28.36 1.53 -2.93
CA THR A 167 28.03 1.39 -4.34
C THR A 167 26.95 0.35 -4.59
N ASN A 168 26.61 -0.46 -3.59
CA ASN A 168 25.60 -1.49 -3.75
C ASN A 168 24.20 -0.95 -3.42
N PRO A 169 23.32 -0.75 -4.42
CA PRO A 169 21.99 -0.19 -4.21
C PRO A 169 21.12 -1.01 -3.24
N ARG A 170 21.32 -2.33 -3.16
CA ARG A 170 20.54 -3.20 -2.26
C ARG A 170 20.93 -3.01 -0.80
N LYS A 171 22.23 -2.78 -0.54
CA LYS A 171 22.71 -2.49 0.81
C LYS A 171 22.24 -1.13 1.27
N VAL A 172 22.32 -0.13 0.38
CA VAL A 172 21.82 1.23 0.65
C VAL A 172 20.33 1.21 0.95
N LEU A 173 19.52 0.60 0.07
CA LEU A 173 18.08 0.47 0.28
C LEU A 173 17.76 -0.11 1.65
N ARG A 174 18.45 -1.21 2.04
CA ARG A 174 18.23 -1.84 3.34
C ARG A 174 18.55 -0.90 4.49
N ALA A 175 19.75 -0.31 4.51
CA ALA A 175 20.18 0.58 5.58
C ALA A 175 19.27 1.81 5.75
N ASP A 176 18.84 2.40 4.63
CA ASP A 176 17.98 3.57 4.64
C ASP A 176 16.56 3.22 5.13
N THR A 177 16.01 2.07 4.71
CA THR A 177 14.69 1.60 5.20
C THR A 177 14.68 1.24 6.68
N GLU A 178 15.82 0.86 7.26
CA GLU A 178 15.94 0.57 8.70
C GLU A 178 16.00 1.87 9.55
N THR A 179 16.28 3.03 8.96
CA THR A 179 16.62 4.26 9.71
C THR A 179 15.77 5.49 9.40
N MET A 180 15.12 5.58 8.25
CA MET A 180 14.50 6.84 7.76
C MET A 180 12.97 6.88 7.79
N ASP A 181 12.31 5.98 8.53
CA ASP A 181 10.84 5.92 8.64
C ASP A 181 10.13 5.96 7.28
N ILE A 182 10.64 5.17 6.33
CA ILE A 182 10.17 5.16 4.94
C ILE A 182 8.82 4.46 4.87
N GLY A 183 7.81 5.15 4.35
CA GLY A 183 6.49 4.57 4.08
C GLY A 183 6.17 4.35 2.60
N LEU A 184 6.98 4.89 1.68
CA LEU A 184 6.84 4.65 0.23
C LEU A 184 8.19 4.68 -0.47
N ILE A 185 8.49 3.66 -1.26
CA ILE A 185 9.66 3.63 -2.14
C ILE A 185 9.24 3.96 -3.58
N VAL A 186 9.82 4.99 -4.18
CA VAL A 186 9.60 5.38 -5.58
C VAL A 186 10.78 4.91 -6.43
N THR A 187 10.49 4.19 -7.51
CA THR A 187 11.52 3.57 -8.35
C THR A 187 11.14 3.55 -9.82
N MET A 188 12.17 3.60 -10.68
CA MET A 188 12.02 3.30 -12.10
C MET A 188 11.78 1.81 -12.34
N ASN A 189 11.19 1.47 -13.49
CA ASN A 189 10.94 0.09 -13.88
C ASN A 189 12.23 -0.76 -13.93
N ARG A 190 13.33 -0.25 -14.50
CA ARG A 190 14.60 -0.99 -14.57
C ARG A 190 15.09 -1.41 -13.19
N PHE A 191 15.14 -0.48 -12.23
CA PHE A 191 15.58 -0.78 -10.87
C PHE A 191 14.62 -1.76 -10.18
N PHE A 192 13.31 -1.57 -10.34
CA PHE A 192 12.30 -2.48 -9.80
C PHE A 192 12.54 -3.92 -10.27
N GLN A 193 12.64 -4.15 -11.59
CA GLN A 193 12.82 -5.50 -12.15
C GLN A 193 14.08 -6.21 -11.62
N HIS A 194 15.20 -5.50 -11.50
CA HIS A 194 16.47 -6.07 -11.00
C HIS A 194 16.50 -6.27 -9.48
N ASN A 195 15.61 -5.62 -8.74
CA ASN A 195 15.63 -5.58 -7.27
C ASN A 195 14.31 -6.02 -6.62
N ARG A 196 13.37 -6.64 -7.34
CA ARG A 196 12.06 -7.09 -6.81
C ARG A 196 12.17 -7.83 -5.48
N LYS A 197 13.13 -8.75 -5.34
CA LYS A 197 13.35 -9.52 -4.11
C LYS A 197 13.82 -8.65 -2.94
N ALA A 198 14.66 -7.64 -3.20
CA ALA A 198 15.13 -6.72 -2.15
C ALA A 198 14.00 -5.79 -1.73
N LEU A 199 13.27 -5.24 -2.70
CA LEU A 199 12.08 -4.40 -2.48
C LEU A 199 10.97 -5.15 -1.73
N TYR A 200 10.69 -6.39 -2.08
CA TYR A 200 9.68 -7.19 -1.38
C TYR A 200 10.05 -7.45 0.09
N LYS A 201 11.34 -7.61 0.40
CA LYS A 201 11.82 -7.83 1.77
C LYS A 201 11.67 -6.62 2.67
N THR A 202 11.53 -5.41 2.13
CA THR A 202 11.32 -4.20 2.95
C THR A 202 9.95 -4.20 3.60
N LYS A 203 8.98 -4.94 3.04
CA LYS A 203 7.56 -4.91 3.47
C LYS A 203 6.95 -3.50 3.42
N LEU A 204 7.47 -2.66 2.51
CA LEU A 204 6.97 -1.31 2.26
C LEU A 204 6.28 -1.22 0.89
N PRO A 205 5.31 -0.30 0.73
CA PRO A 205 4.76 0.04 -0.57
C PRO A 205 5.84 0.49 -1.57
N VAL A 206 5.71 0.05 -2.82
CA VAL A 206 6.62 0.40 -3.90
C VAL A 206 5.86 1.01 -5.07
N PHE A 207 6.11 2.28 -5.35
CA PHE A 207 5.61 2.99 -6.51
C PHE A 207 6.60 2.85 -7.67
N LYS A 208 6.26 1.98 -8.63
CA LYS A 208 7.00 1.80 -9.87
C LYS A 208 6.48 2.77 -10.93
N MET A 209 7.37 3.64 -11.41
CA MET A 209 7.04 4.61 -12.44
C MET A 209 6.60 3.97 -13.77
N GLY A 210 5.71 4.66 -14.48
CA GLY A 210 5.36 4.41 -15.87
C GLY A 210 6.19 5.26 -16.84
N LYS A 211 5.95 5.09 -18.14
CA LYS A 211 6.70 5.81 -19.21
C LYS A 211 6.14 7.17 -19.60
N ARG A 212 4.86 7.44 -19.29
CA ARG A 212 4.09 8.54 -19.90
C ARG A 212 3.92 9.78 -19.00
N GLY A 213 4.64 9.82 -17.88
CA GLY A 213 4.70 10.95 -16.95
C GLY A 213 3.55 10.96 -15.95
N PHE A 214 3.82 11.38 -14.71
CA PHE A 214 2.86 11.26 -13.60
C PHE A 214 1.63 12.17 -13.76
N SER A 215 1.76 13.29 -14.48
CA SER A 215 0.68 14.25 -14.68
C SER A 215 -0.48 13.72 -15.54
N SER A 216 -0.28 12.65 -16.31
CA SER A 216 -1.36 12.02 -17.08
C SER A 216 -2.29 11.16 -16.23
N LEU A 217 -1.90 10.84 -14.99
CA LEU A 217 -2.65 9.93 -14.13
C LEU A 217 -3.97 10.55 -13.68
N ASN A 218 -5.07 9.86 -14.03
CA ASN A 218 -6.42 10.21 -13.58
C ASN A 218 -7.24 8.98 -13.17
N GLN A 219 -6.75 7.78 -13.42
CA GLN A 219 -7.48 6.53 -13.16
C GLN A 219 -6.65 5.57 -12.29
N GLY A 220 -7.25 5.08 -11.22
CA GLY A 220 -6.75 4.01 -10.39
C GLY A 220 -7.38 2.70 -10.82
N VAL A 221 -6.59 1.71 -11.22
CA VAL A 221 -7.10 0.43 -11.72
C VAL A 221 -6.77 -0.69 -10.74
N VAL A 222 -7.79 -1.40 -10.33
CA VAL A 222 -7.67 -2.63 -9.52
C VAL A 222 -8.09 -3.80 -10.39
N LEU A 223 -7.18 -4.77 -10.56
CA LEU A 223 -7.44 -6.03 -11.23
C LEU A 223 -7.43 -7.10 -10.17
N SER A 224 -8.45 -7.95 -10.08
CA SER A 224 -8.36 -9.07 -9.17
C SER A 224 -9.16 -10.28 -9.59
N ASN A 225 -8.59 -11.42 -9.21
CA ASN A 225 -9.20 -12.72 -9.24
C ASN A 225 -9.53 -13.23 -7.81
N ASP A 226 -9.07 -12.56 -6.75
CA ASP A 226 -9.26 -12.92 -5.34
C ASP A 226 -9.81 -11.74 -4.52
N ALA A 227 -11.02 -11.90 -4.00
CA ALA A 227 -11.70 -10.90 -3.19
C ALA A 227 -10.96 -10.62 -1.87
N HIS A 228 -10.34 -11.65 -1.30
CA HIS A 228 -9.71 -11.59 0.01
C HIS A 228 -8.45 -10.73 0.00
N GLU A 229 -7.58 -10.93 -1.00
CA GLU A 229 -6.34 -10.16 -1.14
C GLU A 229 -6.64 -8.66 -1.33
N ILE A 230 -7.64 -8.29 -2.14
CA ILE A 230 -7.98 -6.86 -2.29
C ILE A 230 -8.57 -6.29 -1.02
N GLU A 231 -9.39 -7.04 -0.29
CA GLU A 231 -10.04 -6.53 0.92
C GLU A 231 -9.01 -6.00 1.92
N GLN A 232 -7.86 -6.67 2.04
CA GLN A 232 -6.74 -6.25 2.89
C GLN A 232 -6.15 -4.90 2.46
N GLU A 233 -5.97 -4.69 1.15
CA GLU A 233 -5.29 -3.52 0.59
C GLU A 233 -6.23 -2.37 0.22
N SER A 234 -7.54 -2.62 0.22
CA SER A 234 -8.59 -1.69 -0.20
C SER A 234 -8.48 -0.32 0.49
N SER A 235 -8.22 -0.29 1.79
CA SER A 235 -8.04 0.97 2.54
C SER A 235 -6.89 1.82 1.99
N VAL A 236 -5.78 1.19 1.60
CA VAL A 236 -4.62 1.86 0.99
C VAL A 236 -4.97 2.33 -0.43
N ILE A 237 -5.66 1.49 -1.20
CA ILE A 237 -6.09 1.82 -2.57
C ILE A 237 -6.95 3.09 -2.57
N PHE A 238 -7.99 3.13 -1.74
CA PHE A 238 -8.88 4.28 -1.66
C PHE A 238 -8.19 5.51 -1.09
N ASP A 239 -7.31 5.36 -0.09
CA ASP A 239 -6.56 6.48 0.46
C ASP A 239 -5.66 7.13 -0.62
N VAL A 240 -4.83 6.32 -1.30
CA VAL A 240 -3.97 6.79 -2.38
C VAL A 240 -4.79 7.38 -3.53
N ALA A 241 -5.86 6.71 -3.95
CA ALA A 241 -6.72 7.22 -5.02
C ALA A 241 -7.37 8.56 -4.63
N THR A 242 -7.73 8.75 -3.37
CA THR A 242 -8.29 10.02 -2.88
C THR A 242 -7.25 11.12 -2.90
N GLN A 243 -6.06 10.89 -2.33
CA GLN A 243 -4.96 11.87 -2.29
C GLN A 243 -4.46 12.24 -3.69
N LEU A 244 -4.41 11.28 -4.61
CA LEU A 244 -4.02 11.51 -5.99
C LEU A 244 -5.15 11.96 -6.91
N ALA A 245 -6.38 12.11 -6.37
CA ALA A 245 -7.60 12.46 -7.10
C ALA A 245 -7.92 11.54 -8.30
N LEU A 246 -7.69 10.24 -8.14
CA LEU A 246 -7.96 9.22 -9.15
C LEU A 246 -9.41 8.72 -9.12
N GLU A 247 -9.95 8.42 -10.30
CA GLU A 247 -11.17 7.65 -10.49
C GLU A 247 -10.85 6.16 -10.35
N ILE A 248 -11.50 5.45 -9.42
CA ILE A 248 -11.22 4.03 -9.17
C ILE A 248 -12.05 3.17 -10.11
N LYS A 249 -11.37 2.30 -10.88
CA LYS A 249 -12.00 1.29 -11.73
C LYS A 249 -11.63 -0.10 -11.26
N LEU A 250 -12.62 -0.87 -10.84
CA LEU A 250 -12.47 -2.25 -10.42
C LEU A 250 -12.85 -3.18 -11.58
N TYR A 251 -11.86 -3.91 -12.10
CA TYR A 251 -12.10 -4.92 -13.13
C TYR A 251 -12.22 -6.29 -12.48
N THR A 252 -13.40 -6.88 -12.59
CA THR A 252 -13.63 -8.27 -12.17
C THR A 252 -13.50 -9.19 -13.39
N TYR A 253 -12.63 -10.19 -13.30
CA TYR A 253 -12.45 -11.23 -14.32
C TYR A 253 -12.41 -12.60 -13.64
N ASN A 254 -13.57 -13.24 -13.49
CA ASN A 254 -13.64 -14.60 -12.93
C ASN A 254 -14.73 -15.41 -13.64
N PRO A 255 -14.38 -16.20 -14.67
CA PRO A 255 -15.35 -17.03 -15.40
C PRO A 255 -15.83 -18.25 -14.58
N ASP A 256 -15.13 -18.65 -13.51
CA ASP A 256 -15.32 -19.96 -12.87
C ASP A 256 -15.94 -19.92 -11.45
N HIS A 257 -15.94 -18.77 -10.75
CA HIS A 257 -16.46 -18.65 -9.38
C HIS A 257 -17.31 -17.39 -9.13
N PRO A 258 -18.65 -17.48 -9.27
CA PRO A 258 -19.55 -16.33 -9.12
C PRO A 258 -19.77 -15.86 -7.68
N GLU A 259 -19.58 -16.68 -6.64
CA GLU A 259 -19.86 -16.27 -5.25
C GLU A 259 -18.80 -15.33 -4.65
N ALA A 260 -17.52 -15.54 -4.99
CA ALA A 260 -16.44 -14.63 -4.58
C ALA A 260 -16.61 -13.20 -5.16
N LYS A 261 -17.38 -13.06 -6.24
CA LYS A 261 -17.71 -11.79 -6.89
C LYS A 261 -18.57 -10.89 -6.00
N ASN A 262 -19.57 -11.45 -5.31
CA ASN A 262 -20.55 -10.68 -4.57
C ASN A 262 -19.94 -10.00 -3.33
N SER A 263 -19.09 -10.72 -2.60
CA SER A 263 -18.41 -10.17 -1.42
C SER A 263 -17.46 -9.02 -1.78
N LEU A 264 -16.78 -9.11 -2.93
CA LEU A 264 -15.86 -8.05 -3.38
C LEU A 264 -16.61 -6.78 -3.80
N ILE A 265 -17.72 -6.96 -4.51
CA ILE A 265 -18.59 -5.86 -4.94
C ILE A 265 -19.15 -5.14 -3.70
N GLU A 266 -19.72 -5.89 -2.76
CA GLU A 266 -20.27 -5.33 -1.51
C GLU A 266 -19.22 -4.54 -0.73
N HIS A 267 -17.99 -5.07 -0.65
CA HIS A 267 -16.87 -4.38 0.00
C HIS A 267 -16.55 -3.03 -0.63
N PHE A 268 -16.38 -2.97 -1.95
CA PHE A 268 -16.07 -1.71 -2.66
C PHE A 268 -17.25 -0.74 -2.68
N GLU A 269 -18.50 -1.21 -2.71
CA GLU A 269 -19.67 -0.36 -2.56
C GLU A 269 -19.74 0.28 -1.17
N ASN A 270 -19.39 -0.46 -0.11
CA ASN A 270 -19.35 0.07 1.25
C ASN A 270 -18.24 1.11 1.42
N LEU A 271 -17.05 0.85 0.86
CA LEU A 271 -15.97 1.83 0.87
C LEU A 271 -16.34 3.08 0.05
N SER A 272 -16.88 2.93 -1.16
CA SER A 272 -17.36 4.03 -2.01
C SER A 272 -18.24 5.03 -1.23
N LYS A 273 -19.17 4.53 -0.41
CA LYS A 273 -20.05 5.35 0.44
C LYS A 273 -19.29 6.17 1.49
N ILE A 274 -18.24 5.61 2.12
CA ILE A 274 -17.42 6.35 3.09
C ILE A 274 -16.56 7.40 2.42
N PHE A 275 -15.89 7.04 1.32
CA PHE A 275 -14.97 7.96 0.64
C PHE A 275 -15.72 9.02 -0.17
N GLY A 276 -17.05 8.92 -0.29
CA GLY A 276 -17.84 9.77 -1.18
C GLY A 276 -17.33 9.68 -2.63
N ARG A 277 -16.82 8.51 -3.02
CA ARG A 277 -16.14 8.28 -4.30
C ARG A 277 -16.72 7.05 -4.95
N GLU A 278 -17.38 7.26 -6.09
CA GLU A 278 -17.88 6.17 -6.90
C GLU A 278 -16.74 5.28 -7.39
N VAL A 279 -17.01 3.97 -7.40
CA VAL A 279 -16.11 2.97 -7.96
C VAL A 279 -16.78 2.42 -9.20
N ASP A 280 -16.11 2.60 -10.34
CA ASP A 280 -16.55 2.07 -11.60
C ASP A 280 -16.30 0.57 -11.65
N MET A 281 -17.36 -0.21 -11.49
CA MET A 281 -17.30 -1.66 -11.61
C MET A 281 -17.40 -2.10 -13.07
N ILE A 282 -16.30 -2.67 -13.58
CA ILE A 282 -16.21 -3.11 -14.97
C ILE A 282 -16.14 -4.63 -15.01
N GLN A 283 -17.25 -5.25 -15.42
CA GLN A 283 -17.27 -6.66 -15.76
C GLN A 283 -16.65 -6.87 -17.15
N SER A 284 -15.59 -7.69 -17.22
CA SER A 284 -14.94 -8.02 -18.49
C SER A 284 -15.16 -9.48 -18.87
N GLU A 285 -15.69 -9.71 -20.06
CA GLU A 285 -15.79 -11.05 -20.66
C GLU A 285 -14.43 -11.59 -21.14
N LYS A 286 -13.49 -10.68 -21.42
CA LYS A 286 -12.13 -10.98 -21.88
C LYS A 286 -11.11 -10.38 -20.93
N ASN A 287 -9.91 -10.95 -20.88
CA ASN A 287 -8.83 -10.49 -20.03
C ASN A 287 -8.62 -8.95 -20.17
N PRO A 288 -8.83 -8.16 -19.10
CA PRO A 288 -8.85 -6.69 -19.16
C PRO A 288 -7.48 -6.09 -19.49
N LEU A 289 -6.38 -6.84 -19.29
CA LEU A 289 -5.02 -6.39 -19.60
C LEU A 289 -4.85 -5.97 -21.06
N PHE A 290 -5.55 -6.61 -21.99
CA PHE A 290 -5.48 -6.24 -23.41
C PHE A 290 -6.00 -4.82 -23.68
N LYS A 291 -7.06 -4.40 -22.97
CA LYS A 291 -7.61 -3.04 -23.08
C LYS A 291 -6.71 -2.02 -22.37
N LEU A 292 -6.11 -2.41 -21.25
CA LEU A 292 -5.34 -1.53 -20.38
C LEU A 292 -3.90 -1.31 -20.87
N LYS A 293 -3.33 -2.24 -21.65
CA LYS A 293 -1.94 -2.16 -22.13
C LYS A 293 -1.62 -0.88 -22.89
N ASN A 294 -2.59 -0.33 -23.62
CA ASN A 294 -2.41 0.86 -24.45
C ASN A 294 -2.83 2.15 -23.74
N ARG A 295 -3.30 2.08 -22.49
CA ARG A 295 -3.56 3.27 -21.69
C ARG A 295 -2.28 3.78 -21.06
N ASP A 296 -2.23 5.08 -20.82
CA ASP A 296 -1.09 5.81 -20.28
C ASP A 296 -1.45 6.76 -19.13
N ASN A 297 -2.73 6.75 -18.74
CA ASN A 297 -3.33 7.58 -17.71
C ASN A 297 -3.71 6.79 -16.44
N ILE A 298 -3.21 5.55 -16.32
CA ILE A 298 -3.60 4.61 -15.26
C ILE A 298 -2.48 4.38 -14.24
N LEU A 299 -2.86 4.37 -12.97
CA LEU A 299 -2.11 3.79 -11.85
C LEU A 299 -2.72 2.44 -11.52
N GLN A 300 -1.97 1.36 -11.71
CA GLN A 300 -2.42 0.02 -11.32
C GLN A 300 -2.07 -0.25 -9.87
N PHE A 301 -3.04 -0.66 -9.06
CA PHE A 301 -2.82 -1.16 -7.71
C PHE A 301 -2.63 -2.68 -7.75
N LEU A 302 -1.61 -3.18 -7.05
CA LEU A 302 -1.23 -4.58 -7.06
C LEU A 302 -0.83 -5.05 -5.65
N PRO A 303 -1.24 -6.27 -5.23
CA PRO A 303 -0.65 -6.89 -4.06
C PRO A 303 0.82 -7.22 -4.34
N PHE A 304 1.72 -6.81 -3.45
CA PHE A 304 3.14 -7.14 -3.55
C PHE A 304 3.39 -8.51 -2.91
N SER A 305 2.87 -9.57 -3.54
CA SER A 305 2.99 -10.95 -3.07
C SER A 305 4.19 -11.68 -3.67
N HIS A 306 4.48 -12.90 -3.20
CA HIS A 306 5.53 -13.75 -3.77
C HIS A 306 5.31 -14.05 -5.27
N LYS A 307 4.05 -14.01 -5.75
CA LYS A 307 3.68 -14.19 -7.16
C LYS A 307 4.36 -13.17 -8.07
N ILE A 308 4.59 -11.95 -7.57
CA ILE A 308 5.29 -10.86 -8.29
C ILE A 308 6.80 -11.15 -8.46
N LEU A 309 7.36 -12.04 -7.64
CA LEU A 309 8.78 -12.41 -7.69
C LEU A 309 9.08 -13.49 -8.74
N GLU A 310 8.06 -14.21 -9.24
CA GLU A 310 8.23 -15.27 -10.22
C GLU A 310 8.69 -14.74 -11.58
N SER A 311 9.47 -15.55 -12.32
CA SER A 311 10.03 -15.17 -13.62
C SER A 311 8.96 -15.11 -14.71
N ASN A 312 8.94 -14.01 -15.47
CA ASN A 312 7.90 -13.68 -16.46
C ASN A 312 7.82 -14.64 -17.68
N MET A 313 8.78 -15.55 -17.87
CA MET A 313 8.84 -16.43 -19.05
C MET A 313 7.79 -17.56 -19.04
N LEU A 314 7.38 -18.04 -17.85
CA LEU A 314 6.40 -19.13 -17.72
C LEU A 314 4.98 -18.62 -17.41
N SER A 315 4.82 -17.34 -17.05
CA SER A 315 3.54 -16.76 -16.62
C SER A 315 2.67 -16.24 -17.76
N ILE A 316 3.14 -16.20 -19.01
CA ILE A 316 2.41 -15.65 -20.17
C ILE A 316 1.08 -16.39 -20.43
N PHE A 317 0.99 -17.66 -20.06
CA PHE A 317 -0.19 -18.53 -20.18
C PHE A 317 -1.05 -18.59 -18.91
N SER A 318 -0.68 -17.85 -17.86
CA SER A 318 -1.43 -17.84 -16.61
C SER A 318 -2.75 -17.06 -16.76
N THR A 319 -3.80 -17.53 -16.09
CA THR A 319 -5.06 -16.80 -15.88
C THR A 319 -4.97 -15.85 -14.66
N ASP A 320 -3.91 -15.98 -13.86
CA ASP A 320 -3.64 -15.14 -12.68
C ASP A 320 -3.21 -13.72 -13.13
N MET A 321 -4.08 -12.75 -12.84
CA MET A 321 -3.86 -11.33 -13.18
C MET A 321 -2.60 -10.76 -12.52
N ASP A 322 -2.24 -11.22 -11.31
CA ASP A 322 -1.06 -10.75 -10.59
C ASP A 322 0.21 -11.25 -11.26
N LYS A 323 0.21 -12.50 -11.73
CA LYS A 323 1.32 -13.05 -12.52
C LYS A 323 1.49 -12.36 -13.87
N LEU A 324 0.43 -11.73 -14.39
CA LEU A 324 0.41 -11.01 -15.65
C LEU A 324 0.68 -9.50 -15.53
N HIS A 325 0.98 -8.97 -14.33
CA HIS A 325 1.26 -7.54 -14.10
C HIS A 325 2.33 -6.95 -15.05
N PHE A 326 3.29 -7.78 -15.50
CA PHE A 326 4.34 -7.36 -16.43
C PHE A 326 3.80 -6.91 -17.79
N LYS A 327 2.58 -7.32 -18.17
CA LYS A 327 1.91 -6.84 -19.40
C LYS A 327 1.56 -5.35 -19.33
N LEU A 328 1.50 -4.78 -18.12
CA LEU A 328 1.28 -3.35 -17.87
C LEU A 328 2.53 -2.66 -17.30
N ALA A 329 3.73 -3.23 -17.48
CA ALA A 329 4.96 -2.70 -16.91
C ALA A 329 5.32 -1.26 -17.37
N ASP A 330 4.74 -0.79 -18.48
CA ASP A 330 4.91 0.58 -18.97
C ASP A 330 3.99 1.59 -18.26
N ASN A 331 2.98 1.12 -17.53
CA ASN A 331 2.10 1.93 -16.69
C ASN A 331 2.70 2.15 -15.31
N TYR A 332 2.15 3.13 -14.60
CA TYR A 332 2.43 3.32 -13.19
C TYR A 332 1.81 2.17 -12.39
N GLN A 333 2.56 1.64 -11.42
CA GLN A 333 2.10 0.56 -10.57
C GLN A 333 2.44 0.88 -9.11
N LEU A 334 1.47 0.72 -8.21
CA LEU A 334 1.69 0.72 -6.76
C LEU A 334 1.58 -0.72 -6.25
N PHE A 335 2.70 -1.27 -5.81
CA PHE A 335 2.77 -2.56 -5.16
C PHE A 335 2.58 -2.39 -3.65
N ILE A 336 1.52 -2.95 -3.09
CA ILE A 336 1.15 -2.79 -1.69
C ILE A 336 1.52 -4.09 -0.93
N PRO A 337 2.33 -4.02 0.13
CA PRO A 337 2.84 -5.21 0.80
C PRO A 337 1.69 -6.01 1.42
N VAL A 338 1.57 -7.27 1.01
CA VAL A 338 0.66 -8.22 1.65
C VAL A 338 1.36 -8.93 2.79
N ASN A 339 0.64 -9.16 3.89
CA ASN A 339 1.11 -10.02 4.95
C ASN A 339 0.93 -11.49 4.54
N THR A 340 1.89 -12.03 3.80
CA THR A 340 2.01 -13.47 3.59
C THR A 340 2.95 -14.04 4.65
N ASN A 341 2.41 -14.87 5.54
CA ASN A 341 3.21 -15.80 6.35
C ASN A 341 3.93 -16.82 5.47
#